data_AF-A0A3B9HW75-F1
#
_entry.id   AF-A0A3B9HW75-F1
#
_cell.length_a   1.000
_cell.length_b   1.000
_cell.length_c   1.000
_cell.angle_alpha   90.00
_cell.angle_beta   90.00
_cell.angle_gamma   90.00
#
_symmetry.space_group_name_H-M   'P 1'
#
loop_
_entity.id
_entity.type
_entity.pdbx_description
1 polymer ?
#
loop_
_entity_poly.entity_id
_entity_poly.type
_entity_poly.pdbx_seq_one_letter_code
_entity_poly.pdbx_strand_id
1 'polypeptide(L)'
;MQRTIKNMKRTGITFVEVCLAFLILALVALPVFHFLTGAVKDTERFYTETIAISRAKFIMDSLMFQMPWRAIGAGNPCVFEDRKEVSGVQAFISKAIPKMFGDECSTVDPNVFKGDGIYRCRKGFVFRARVKVEDLDQDSSGAPIQFTIALPGKPKQFFQIKDLVPKDDYGKFNLIKKIVVQVKWSNSKNLDPKDDPNAKSVFLVGFKSDLEG
;
A
#
# COMPACT_ATOMS: atom_id res chain seq x y z
N MET A 1 -15.99 -11.64 90.73
CA MET A 1 -15.20 -11.57 89.48
C MET A 1 -16.07 -12.06 88.32
N GLN A 2 -16.77 -11.16 87.63
CA GLN A 2 -17.56 -11.50 86.43
C GLN A 2 -16.67 -11.37 85.19
N ARG A 3 -16.48 -12.48 84.47
CA ARG A 3 -15.84 -12.49 83.15
C ARG A 3 -16.83 -11.95 82.12
N THR A 4 -16.57 -10.77 81.60
CA THR A 4 -17.29 -10.19 80.46
C THR A 4 -16.91 -10.97 79.20
N ILE A 5 -17.78 -11.89 78.78
CA ILE A 5 -17.67 -12.55 77.48
C ILE A 5 -18.04 -11.51 76.42
N LYS A 6 -17.02 -11.00 75.74
CA LYS A 6 -17.16 -10.06 74.62
C LYS A 6 -17.82 -10.84 73.47
N ASN A 7 -19.12 -10.63 73.26
CA ASN A 7 -19.85 -11.17 72.11
C ASN A 7 -19.28 -10.56 70.83
N MET A 8 -18.31 -11.25 70.21
CA MET A 8 -17.96 -11.04 68.81
C MET A 8 -19.17 -11.46 67.97
N LYS A 9 -19.97 -10.49 67.55
CA LYS A 9 -20.99 -10.71 66.52
C LYS A 9 -20.26 -11.20 65.27
N ARG A 10 -20.36 -12.48 64.97
CA ARG A 10 -20.10 -13.02 63.63
C ARG A 10 -21.25 -12.56 62.74
N THR A 11 -21.17 -11.33 62.23
CA THR A 11 -22.04 -10.87 61.16
C THR A 11 -21.68 -11.69 59.92
N GLY A 12 -22.59 -12.55 59.46
CA GLY A 12 -22.46 -13.20 58.16
C GLY A 12 -22.43 -12.15 57.06
N ILE A 13 -21.60 -12.38 56.04
CA ILE A 13 -21.51 -11.51 54.86
C ILE A 13 -22.92 -11.34 54.30
N THR A 14 -23.42 -10.11 54.27
CA THR A 14 -24.77 -9.83 53.78
C THR A 14 -24.77 -9.85 52.25
N PHE A 15 -25.88 -10.27 51.63
CA PHE A 15 -26.00 -10.31 50.15
C PHE A 15 -25.64 -8.96 49.51
N VAL A 16 -25.97 -7.86 50.20
CA VAL A 16 -25.61 -6.49 49.79
C VAL A 16 -24.09 -6.28 49.73
N GLU A 17 -23.32 -6.78 50.71
CA GLU A 17 -21.85 -6.71 50.67
C GLU A 17 -21.27 -7.52 49.52
N VAL A 18 -21.86 -8.68 49.20
CA VAL A 18 -21.42 -9.48 48.04
C VAL A 18 -21.67 -8.73 46.74
N CYS A 19 -22.87 -8.16 46.56
CA CYS A 19 -23.18 -7.35 45.37
C CYS A 19 -22.29 -6.10 45.27
N LEU A 20 -22.02 -5.43 46.39
CA LEU A 20 -21.15 -4.26 46.44
C LEU A 20 -19.70 -4.62 46.09
N ALA A 21 -19.20 -5.75 46.60
CA ALA A 21 -17.88 -6.26 46.27
C ALA A 21 -17.75 -6.56 44.77
N PHE A 22 -18.74 -7.20 44.14
CA PHE A 22 -18.73 -7.43 42.69
C PHE A 22 -18.76 -6.13 41.87
N LEU A 23 -19.52 -5.14 42.32
CA LEU A 23 -19.61 -3.84 41.64
C LEU A 23 -18.28 -3.08 41.72
N ILE A 24 -17.63 -3.08 42.88
CA ILE A 24 -16.28 -2.51 43.06
C ILE A 24 -15.27 -3.26 42.17
N LEU A 25 -15.33 -4.59 42.13
CA LEU A 25 -14.44 -5.40 41.29
C LEU A 25 -14.62 -5.09 39.78
N ALA A 26 -15.86 -4.91 39.33
CA ALA A 26 -16.17 -4.50 37.96
C ALA A 26 -15.62 -3.10 37.64
N LEU A 27 -15.80 -2.13 38.54
CA LEU A 27 -15.27 -0.77 38.37
C LEU A 27 -13.74 -0.75 38.31
N VAL A 28 -13.07 -1.56 39.13
CA VAL A 28 -11.61 -1.68 39.12
C VAL A 28 -11.11 -2.37 37.85
N ALA A 29 -11.89 -3.28 37.26
CA ALA A 29 -11.53 -3.95 36.02
C ALA A 29 -11.64 -3.04 34.78
N LEU A 30 -12.54 -2.05 34.76
CA LEU A 30 -12.73 -1.13 33.63
C LEU A 30 -11.44 -0.44 33.14
N PRO A 31 -10.62 0.21 33.99
CA PRO A 31 -9.38 0.84 33.54
C PRO A 31 -8.37 -0.17 32.98
N VAL A 32 -8.34 -1.41 33.50
CA VAL A 32 -7.49 -2.49 32.98
C VAL A 32 -7.91 -2.88 31.58
N PHE A 33 -9.22 -3.06 31.35
CA PHE A 33 -9.75 -3.32 30.01
C PHE A 33 -9.50 -2.16 29.05
N HIS A 34 -9.65 -0.90 29.50
CA HIS A 34 -9.35 0.26 28.69
C HIS A 34 -7.87 0.34 28.29
N PHE A 35 -6.96 0.03 29.21
CA PHE A 35 -5.53 0.00 28.93
C PHE A 35 -5.17 -1.12 27.94
N LEU A 36 -5.69 -2.33 28.15
CA LEU A 36 -5.45 -3.47 27.25
C LEU A 36 -6.00 -3.21 25.84
N THR A 37 -7.22 -2.68 25.72
CA THR A 37 -7.82 -2.36 24.41
C THR A 37 -7.07 -1.24 23.69
N GLY A 38 -6.57 -0.24 24.42
CA GLY A 38 -5.70 0.80 23.87
C GLY A 38 -4.41 0.22 23.26
N ALA A 39 -3.68 -0.60 24.03
CA ALA A 39 -2.44 -1.22 23.57
C ALA A 39 -2.64 -2.12 22.34
N VAL A 40 -3.75 -2.88 22.29
CA VAL A 40 -4.11 -3.70 21.12
C VAL A 40 -4.38 -2.83 19.91
N LYS A 41 -5.12 -1.72 20.06
CA LYS A 41 -5.43 -0.79 18.97
C LYS A 41 -4.17 -0.17 18.36
N ASP A 42 -3.23 0.25 19.20
CA ASP A 42 -1.96 0.80 18.74
C ASP A 42 -1.13 -0.25 17.99
N THR A 43 -1.07 -1.48 18.53
CA THR A 43 -0.41 -2.60 17.87
C THR A 43 -1.02 -2.91 16.51
N GLU A 44 -2.35 -2.90 16.38
CA GLU A 44 -3.04 -3.10 15.10
C GLU A 44 -2.78 -1.96 14.10
N ARG A 45 -2.67 -0.72 14.58
CA ARG A 45 -2.30 0.44 13.76
C ARG A 45 -0.88 0.31 13.20
N PHE A 46 0.09 -0.06 14.04
CA PHE A 46 1.47 -0.29 13.57
C PHE A 46 1.54 -1.47 12.59
N TYR A 47 0.80 -2.54 12.86
CA TYR A 47 0.72 -3.70 11.99
C TYR A 47 0.18 -3.35 10.60
N THR A 48 -0.93 -2.61 10.53
CA THR A 48 -1.53 -2.20 9.23
C THR A 48 -0.60 -1.26 8.45
N GLU A 49 0.01 -0.29 9.12
CA GLU A 49 0.97 0.62 8.51
C GLU A 49 2.20 -0.11 7.93
N THR A 50 2.73 -1.08 8.67
CA THR A 50 3.87 -1.91 8.22
C THR A 50 3.51 -2.74 7.00
N ILE A 51 2.32 -3.32 6.96
CA ILE A 51 1.83 -4.07 5.79
C ILE A 51 1.66 -3.16 4.59
N ALA A 52 1.08 -1.97 4.77
CA ALA A 52 0.90 -1.02 3.68
C ALA A 52 2.25 -0.61 3.06
N ILE A 53 3.25 -0.31 3.89
CA ILE A 53 4.61 0.04 3.45
C ILE A 53 5.27 -1.15 2.74
N SER A 54 5.22 -2.35 3.34
CA SER A 54 5.78 -3.57 2.75
C SER A 54 5.16 -3.86 1.38
N ARG A 55 3.84 -3.68 1.26
CA ARG A 55 3.10 -3.88 0.00
C ARG A 55 3.48 -2.84 -1.05
N ALA A 56 3.55 -1.56 -0.66
CA ALA A 56 3.96 -0.49 -1.56
C ALA A 56 5.36 -0.76 -2.11
N LYS A 57 6.30 -1.14 -1.23
CA LYS A 57 7.67 -1.48 -1.62
C LYS A 57 7.70 -2.69 -2.56
N PHE A 58 6.97 -3.75 -2.25
CA PHE A 58 6.88 -4.93 -3.11
C PHE A 58 6.39 -4.58 -4.53
N ILE A 59 5.33 -3.77 -4.63
CA ILE A 59 4.81 -3.31 -5.93
C ILE A 59 5.89 -2.48 -6.64
N MET A 60 6.50 -1.52 -5.94
CA MET A 60 7.53 -0.66 -6.52
C MET A 60 8.73 -1.45 -7.04
N ASP A 61 9.29 -2.35 -6.23
CA ASP A 61 10.43 -3.18 -6.60
C ASP A 61 10.10 -4.09 -7.79
N SER A 62 8.88 -4.65 -7.82
CA SER A 62 8.40 -5.48 -8.93
C SER A 62 8.28 -4.67 -10.23
N LEU A 63 7.72 -3.45 -10.16
CA LEU A 63 7.63 -2.55 -11.30
C LEU A 63 9.00 -2.11 -11.79
N MET A 64 9.94 -1.91 -10.87
CA MET A 64 11.27 -1.40 -11.20
C MET A 64 12.14 -2.45 -11.86
N PHE A 65 12.21 -3.64 -11.29
CA PHE A 65 13.21 -4.63 -11.67
C PHE A 65 12.67 -5.81 -12.48
N GLN A 66 11.40 -6.18 -12.31
CA GLN A 66 10.86 -7.41 -12.91
C GLN A 66 9.96 -7.14 -14.11
N MET A 67 9.17 -6.06 -14.06
CA MET A 67 8.26 -5.71 -15.15
C MET A 67 9.01 -5.16 -16.36
N PRO A 68 8.80 -5.67 -17.59
CA PRO A 68 9.34 -5.06 -18.79
C PRO A 68 8.86 -3.61 -18.95
N TRP A 69 9.74 -2.73 -19.43
CA TRP A 69 9.42 -1.30 -19.65
C TRP A 69 8.14 -1.09 -20.48
N ARG A 70 8.03 -1.83 -21.58
CA ARG A 70 6.91 -1.78 -22.52
C ARG A 70 5.58 -2.20 -21.89
N ALA A 71 5.62 -3.07 -20.89
CA ALA A 71 4.42 -3.64 -20.27
C ALA A 71 3.72 -2.66 -19.33
N ILE A 72 4.38 -1.55 -18.98
CA ILE A 72 3.86 -0.54 -18.07
C ILE A 72 3.29 0.61 -18.91
N GLY A 73 1.98 0.67 -19.09
CA GLY A 73 1.31 1.78 -19.76
C GLY A 73 1.11 2.99 -18.83
N ALA A 74 1.16 4.20 -19.39
CA ALA A 74 0.81 5.42 -18.66
C ALA A 74 -0.68 5.46 -18.29
N GLY A 75 -1.01 6.14 -17.20
CA GLY A 75 -2.41 6.30 -16.77
C GLY A 75 -2.59 6.45 -15.26
N ASN A 76 -3.84 6.68 -14.85
CA ASN A 76 -4.24 6.76 -13.45
C ASN A 76 -5.64 6.15 -13.20
N PRO A 77 -5.77 4.85 -12.89
CA PRO A 77 -4.70 3.88 -12.67
C PRO A 77 -3.96 3.53 -13.98
N CYS A 78 -2.71 3.11 -13.86
CA CYS A 78 -1.92 2.64 -14.99
C CYS A 78 -2.50 1.35 -15.57
N VAL A 79 -2.15 1.06 -16.82
CA VAL A 79 -2.59 -0.14 -17.53
C VAL A 79 -1.39 -1.02 -17.79
N PHE A 80 -1.53 -2.32 -17.58
CA PHE A 80 -0.53 -3.33 -17.88
C PHE A 80 -1.00 -4.20 -19.03
N GLU A 81 -0.28 -4.10 -20.15
CA GLU A 81 -0.56 -4.82 -21.38
C GLU A 81 0.75 -5.05 -22.15
N ASP A 82 0.84 -6.14 -22.91
CA ASP A 82 1.92 -6.33 -23.88
C ASP A 82 1.38 -6.27 -25.30
N ARG A 83 1.64 -5.15 -25.98
CA ARG A 83 1.16 -4.88 -27.35
C ARG A 83 1.84 -5.72 -28.42
N LYS A 84 3.01 -6.27 -28.12
CA LYS A 84 3.71 -7.20 -29.02
C LYS A 84 3.18 -8.63 -28.91
N GLU A 85 2.19 -8.84 -28.05
CA GLU A 85 1.52 -10.12 -27.82
C GLU A 85 2.50 -11.27 -27.54
N VAL A 86 3.60 -10.98 -26.84
CA VAL A 86 4.58 -12.00 -26.48
C VAL A 86 3.98 -12.84 -25.37
N SER A 87 3.68 -14.10 -25.69
CA SER A 87 3.01 -15.05 -24.79
C SER A 87 3.66 -15.15 -23.40
N GLY A 88 5.00 -15.10 -23.33
CA GLY A 88 5.75 -15.12 -22.07
C GLY A 88 5.49 -13.88 -21.20
N VAL A 89 5.38 -12.69 -21.79
CA VAL A 89 5.12 -11.45 -21.06
C VAL A 89 3.65 -11.40 -20.63
N GLN A 90 2.72 -11.80 -21.49
CA GLN A 90 1.30 -11.88 -21.13
C GLN A 90 1.05 -12.88 -19.98
N ALA A 91 1.70 -14.05 -20.02
CA ALA A 91 1.63 -15.03 -18.93
C ALA A 91 2.28 -14.54 -17.63
N PHE A 92 3.33 -13.71 -17.75
CA PHE A 92 3.93 -13.05 -16.59
C PHE A 92 2.98 -12.01 -15.99
N ILE A 93 2.43 -11.09 -16.80
CA ILE A 93 1.52 -10.04 -16.35
C ILE A 93 0.29 -10.65 -15.66
N SER A 94 -0.34 -11.66 -16.27
CA SER A 94 -1.54 -12.29 -15.73
C SER A 94 -1.32 -12.99 -14.38
N LYS A 95 -0.10 -13.42 -14.07
CA LYS A 95 0.27 -13.99 -12.76
C LYS A 95 0.81 -12.96 -11.79
N ALA A 96 1.56 -11.98 -12.27
CA ALA A 96 2.27 -11.01 -11.43
C ALA A 96 1.33 -9.91 -10.91
N ILE A 97 0.43 -9.39 -11.76
CA ILE A 97 -0.49 -8.30 -11.39
C ILE A 97 -1.43 -8.69 -10.25
N PRO A 98 -2.14 -9.84 -10.28
CA PRO A 98 -2.97 -10.25 -9.15
C PRO A 98 -2.16 -10.45 -7.87
N LYS A 99 -0.90 -10.92 -7.97
CA LYS A 99 -0.03 -11.04 -6.78
C LYS A 99 0.38 -9.70 -6.20
N MET A 100 0.55 -8.67 -7.04
CA MET A 100 0.93 -7.30 -6.64
C MET A 100 -0.25 -6.51 -6.09
N PHE A 101 -1.40 -6.55 -6.77
CA PHE A 101 -2.54 -5.67 -6.47
C PHE A 101 -3.68 -6.37 -5.73
N GLY A 102 -3.73 -7.71 -5.78
CA GLY A 102 -4.81 -8.50 -5.21
C GLY A 102 -5.98 -8.62 -6.17
N ASP A 103 -7.18 -8.46 -5.63
CA ASP A 103 -8.44 -8.57 -6.36
C ASP A 103 -8.77 -7.24 -7.09
N GLU A 104 -9.77 -7.26 -7.98
CA GLU A 104 -10.26 -6.08 -8.73
C GLU A 104 -9.27 -5.43 -9.72
N CYS A 105 -8.20 -6.14 -10.08
CA CYS A 105 -7.19 -5.66 -11.03
C CYS A 105 -7.46 -6.01 -12.50
N SER A 106 -8.47 -6.84 -12.79
CA SER A 106 -8.82 -7.24 -14.16
C SER A 106 -9.65 -6.17 -14.90
N THR A 107 -9.52 -6.14 -16.23
CA THR A 107 -10.39 -5.32 -17.09
C THR A 107 -11.34 -6.21 -17.89
N VAL A 108 -12.13 -5.61 -18.79
CA VAL A 108 -13.00 -6.35 -19.73
C VAL A 108 -12.16 -7.23 -20.65
N ASP A 109 -10.94 -6.78 -20.99
CA ASP A 109 -10.02 -7.53 -21.81
C ASP A 109 -9.14 -8.45 -20.93
N PRO A 110 -9.06 -9.76 -21.23
CA PRO A 110 -8.34 -10.72 -20.40
C PRO A 110 -6.82 -10.52 -20.39
N ASN A 111 -6.29 -9.78 -21.37
CA ASN A 111 -4.86 -9.50 -21.53
C ASN A 111 -4.46 -8.14 -20.98
N VAL A 112 -5.42 -7.36 -20.46
CA VAL A 112 -5.20 -6.00 -19.98
C VAL A 112 -5.58 -5.93 -18.51
N PHE A 113 -4.62 -5.48 -17.69
CA PHE A 113 -4.82 -5.35 -16.25
C PHE A 113 -4.67 -3.90 -15.81
N LYS A 114 -5.45 -3.50 -14.79
CA LYS A 114 -5.34 -2.18 -14.16
C LYS A 114 -4.40 -2.26 -12.96
N GLY A 115 -3.59 -1.23 -12.79
CA GLY A 115 -2.84 -0.97 -11.57
C GLY A 115 -3.72 -0.39 -10.46
N ASP A 116 -4.90 -0.94 -10.25
CA ASP A 116 -5.75 -0.70 -9.09
C ASP A 116 -6.19 -2.06 -8.56
N GLY A 117 -6.23 -2.22 -7.24
CA GLY A 117 -6.68 -3.47 -6.66
C GLY A 117 -6.80 -3.42 -5.15
N ILE A 118 -7.45 -4.45 -4.62
CA ILE A 118 -7.78 -4.56 -3.21
C ILE A 118 -7.13 -5.82 -2.62
N TYR A 119 -6.53 -5.65 -1.46
CA TYR A 119 -5.93 -6.72 -0.68
C TYR A 119 -6.55 -6.79 0.71
N ARG A 120 -7.01 -7.98 1.10
CA ARG A 120 -7.61 -8.24 2.42
C ARG A 120 -6.67 -9.09 3.27
N CYS A 121 -6.33 -8.61 4.46
CA CYS A 121 -5.56 -9.39 5.42
C CYS A 121 -6.42 -10.38 6.18
N ARG A 122 -5.80 -11.45 6.70
CA ARG A 122 -6.46 -12.43 7.59
C ARG A 122 -7.10 -11.81 8.84
N LYS A 123 -6.58 -10.67 9.31
CA LYS A 123 -7.14 -9.90 10.44
C LYS A 123 -8.36 -9.02 10.08
N GLY A 124 -8.78 -9.01 8.81
CA GLY A 124 -9.94 -8.25 8.33
C GLY A 124 -9.62 -6.81 7.89
N PHE A 125 -8.36 -6.37 7.89
CA PHE A 125 -7.99 -5.05 7.35
C PHE A 125 -7.97 -5.07 5.82
N VAL A 126 -8.46 -4.00 5.21
CA VAL A 126 -8.54 -3.82 3.76
C VAL A 126 -7.54 -2.77 3.31
N PHE A 127 -6.79 -3.09 2.26
CA PHE A 127 -5.78 -2.24 1.64
C PHE A 127 -6.13 -2.05 0.18
N ARG A 128 -6.02 -0.83 -0.32
CA ARG A 128 -6.21 -0.51 -1.73
C ARG A 128 -4.90 -0.02 -2.33
N ALA A 129 -4.37 -0.75 -3.30
CA ALA A 129 -3.15 -0.40 -4.00
C ALA A 129 -3.52 0.21 -5.36
N ARG A 130 -2.97 1.38 -5.66
CA ARG A 130 -3.15 2.07 -6.93
C ARG A 130 -1.81 2.55 -7.45
N VAL A 131 -1.55 2.40 -8.73
CA VAL A 131 -0.36 2.93 -9.39
C VAL A 131 -0.77 3.92 -10.46
N LYS A 132 -0.11 5.07 -10.45
CA LYS A 132 -0.17 6.08 -11.50
C LYS A 132 1.18 6.10 -12.21
N VAL A 133 1.15 6.09 -13.54
CA VAL A 133 2.36 6.20 -14.36
C VAL A 133 2.22 7.41 -15.26
N GLU A 134 3.23 8.26 -15.22
CA GLU A 134 3.38 9.41 -16.11
C GLU A 134 4.59 9.18 -17.00
N ASP A 135 4.39 9.23 -18.31
CA ASP A 135 5.46 9.23 -19.29
C ASP A 135 6.11 10.61 -19.30
N LEU A 136 7.42 10.68 -19.06
CA LEU A 136 8.22 11.89 -19.27
C LEU A 136 8.70 11.88 -20.71
N ASP A 137 7.77 12.14 -21.63
CA ASP A 137 8.06 12.35 -23.03
C ASP A 137 8.46 13.82 -23.29
N GLN A 138 9.02 14.05 -24.48
CA GLN A 138 9.47 15.36 -24.93
C GLN A 138 8.33 16.39 -25.05
N ASP A 139 7.09 15.93 -25.24
CA ASP A 139 5.91 16.77 -25.49
C ASP A 139 5.09 17.09 -24.23
N SER A 140 5.11 16.23 -23.19
CA SER A 140 4.35 16.45 -21.94
C SER A 140 5.12 17.23 -20.89
N SER A 141 6.43 17.40 -21.06
CA SER A 141 7.26 18.18 -20.16
C SER A 141 7.31 19.63 -20.69
N GLY A 142 6.72 20.58 -19.96
CA GLY A 142 6.78 22.02 -20.33
C GLY A 142 8.19 22.60 -20.45
N ALA A 143 9.22 21.83 -20.07
CA ALA A 143 10.62 22.06 -20.38
C ALA A 143 11.18 20.83 -21.13
N PRO A 144 11.89 21.03 -22.27
CA PRO A 144 12.49 19.92 -23.00
C PRO A 144 13.56 19.25 -22.14
N ILE A 145 13.37 17.96 -21.82
CA ILE A 145 14.36 17.16 -21.09
C ILE A 145 15.55 16.94 -22.02
N GLN A 146 16.70 17.51 -21.66
CA GLN A 146 17.95 17.37 -22.39
C GLN A 146 18.95 16.56 -21.57
N PHE A 147 19.56 15.56 -22.20
CA PHE A 147 20.61 14.76 -21.57
C PHE A 147 21.97 15.29 -21.99
N THR A 148 22.84 15.55 -21.01
CA THR A 148 24.24 15.90 -21.28
C THR A 148 25.07 14.63 -21.15
N ILE A 149 25.56 14.11 -22.27
CA ILE A 149 26.38 12.89 -22.30
C ILE A 149 27.82 13.30 -22.65
N ALA A 150 28.77 12.89 -21.81
CA ALA A 150 30.19 13.07 -22.06
C ALA A 150 30.72 11.86 -22.84
N LEU A 151 30.97 12.04 -24.14
CA LEU A 151 31.58 11.01 -24.98
C LEU A 151 33.11 11.11 -24.92
N PRO A 152 33.86 9.99 -24.85
CA PRO A 152 35.31 10.02 -24.80
C PRO A 152 35.89 10.71 -26.06
N GLY A 153 36.70 11.75 -25.86
CA GLY A 153 37.33 12.52 -26.94
C GLY A 153 36.45 13.57 -27.62
N LYS A 154 35.21 13.81 -27.16
CA LYS A 154 34.33 14.86 -27.71
C LYS A 154 33.92 15.87 -26.63
N PRO A 155 33.66 17.14 -26.99
CA PRO A 155 33.05 18.10 -26.08
C PRO A 155 31.67 17.61 -25.61
N LYS A 156 31.19 18.11 -24.47
CA LYS A 156 29.85 17.77 -23.93
C LYS A 156 28.79 17.99 -25.01
N GLN A 157 28.06 16.94 -25.34
CA GLN A 157 26.97 16.99 -26.31
C GLN A 157 25.62 16.92 -25.60
N PHE A 158 24.67 17.70 -26.10
CA PHE A 158 23.29 17.73 -25.64
C PHE A 158 22.45 16.86 -26.57
N PHE A 159 21.71 15.91 -26.00
CA PHE A 159 20.83 15.02 -26.74
C PHE A 159 19.38 15.24 -26.30
N GLN A 160 18.47 15.33 -27.27
CA GLN A 160 17.03 15.27 -26.99
C GLN A 160 16.59 13.81 -26.93
N ILE A 161 15.46 13.53 -26.28
CA ILE A 161 14.94 12.15 -26.14
C ILE A 161 14.78 11.47 -27.51
N LYS A 162 14.26 12.20 -28.51
CA LYS A 162 14.12 11.71 -29.90
C LYS A 162 15.43 11.25 -30.55
N ASP A 163 16.57 11.77 -30.09
CA ASP A 163 17.90 11.46 -30.63
C ASP A 163 18.50 10.22 -29.95
N LEU A 164 17.93 9.79 -28.82
CA LEU A 164 18.45 8.70 -27.98
C LEU A 164 17.67 7.40 -28.11
N VAL A 165 16.37 7.47 -28.40
CA VAL A 165 15.49 6.30 -28.47
C VAL A 165 14.54 6.33 -29.65
N PRO A 166 14.22 5.17 -30.26
CA PRO A 166 13.14 5.07 -31.22
C PRO A 166 11.78 5.32 -30.54
N LYS A 167 10.74 5.55 -31.35
CA LYS A 167 9.37 5.65 -30.86
C LYS A 167 8.96 4.36 -30.16
N ASP A 168 8.24 4.50 -29.05
CA ASP A 168 7.65 3.37 -28.32
C ASP A 168 6.42 2.78 -29.06
N ASP A 169 5.83 1.74 -28.48
CA ASP A 169 4.61 1.09 -29.00
C ASP A 169 3.35 2.02 -28.94
N TYR A 170 3.49 3.24 -28.40
CA TYR A 170 2.48 4.31 -28.39
C TYR A 170 2.80 5.43 -29.39
N GLY A 171 3.88 5.29 -30.18
CA GLY A 171 4.32 6.26 -31.17
C GLY A 171 5.03 7.50 -30.58
N LYS A 172 5.38 7.46 -29.29
CA LYS A 172 6.00 8.55 -28.54
C LYS A 172 7.48 8.31 -28.30
N PHE A 173 8.24 9.40 -28.20
CA PHE A 173 9.64 9.35 -27.74
C PHE A 173 9.66 9.42 -26.22
N ASN A 174 9.72 8.25 -25.57
CA ASN A 174 9.69 8.12 -24.12
C ASN A 174 10.94 7.40 -23.62
N LEU A 175 11.62 8.02 -22.67
CA LEU A 175 12.83 7.48 -22.05
C LEU A 175 12.65 7.20 -20.57
N ILE A 176 11.80 7.97 -19.88
CA ILE A 176 11.65 7.92 -18.43
C ILE A 176 10.16 7.84 -18.05
N LYS A 177 9.82 6.88 -17.19
CA LYS A 177 8.48 6.70 -16.63
C LYS A 177 8.55 7.05 -15.16
N LYS A 178 7.76 8.04 -14.76
CA LYS A 178 7.53 8.35 -13.36
C LYS A 178 6.42 7.47 -12.83
N ILE A 179 6.76 6.60 -11.90
CA ILE A 179 5.85 5.64 -11.29
C ILE A 179 5.51 6.15 -9.89
N VAL A 180 4.22 6.30 -9.61
CA VAL A 180 3.69 6.69 -8.30
C VAL A 180 2.81 5.56 -7.79
N VAL A 181 3.31 4.83 -6.80
CA VAL A 181 2.58 3.77 -6.09
C VAL A 181 1.90 4.38 -4.87
N GLN A 182 0.60 4.19 -4.74
CA GLN A 182 -0.20 4.56 -3.59
C GLN A 182 -0.77 3.30 -2.95
N VAL A 183 -0.59 3.13 -1.64
CA VAL A 183 -1.33 2.13 -0.87
C VAL A 183 -2.13 2.85 0.20
N LYS A 184 -3.46 2.70 0.15
CA LYS A 184 -4.41 3.23 1.13
C LYS A 184 -4.91 2.13 2.05
N TRP A 185 -5.15 2.45 3.31
CA TRP A 185 -5.73 1.51 4.28
C TRP A 185 -6.57 2.23 5.35
N SER A 186 -7.53 1.50 5.91
CA SER A 186 -8.32 1.93 7.07
C SER A 186 -7.77 1.28 8.34
N ASN A 187 -7.86 1.99 9.47
CA ASN A 187 -7.60 1.40 10.79
C ASN A 187 -8.84 0.67 11.34
N SER A 188 -9.95 0.70 10.61
CA SER A 188 -11.17 -0.04 10.91
C SER A 188 -11.21 -1.34 10.12
N LYS A 189 -11.59 -2.44 10.78
CA LYS A 189 -11.69 -3.75 10.12
C LYS A 189 -12.88 -3.76 9.17
N ASN A 190 -12.72 -4.46 8.05
CA ASN A 190 -13.71 -4.67 6.99
C ASN A 190 -14.25 -3.41 6.30
N LEU A 191 -13.65 -2.24 6.57
CA LEU A 191 -14.01 -0.99 5.92
C LEU A 191 -13.08 -0.76 4.73
N ASP A 192 -13.64 -0.52 3.54
CA ASP A 192 -12.83 -0.13 2.38
C ASP A 192 -12.23 1.26 2.65
N PRO A 193 -10.91 1.45 2.49
CA PRO A 193 -10.26 2.74 2.64
C PRO A 193 -10.77 3.82 1.66
N LYS A 194 -11.55 3.47 0.64
CA LYS A 194 -12.23 4.44 -0.22
C LYS A 194 -13.38 5.15 0.49
N ASP A 195 -14.06 4.44 1.39
CA ASP A 195 -15.25 4.91 2.10
C ASP A 195 -14.91 5.45 3.51
N ASP A 196 -13.68 5.22 3.98
CA ASP A 196 -13.19 5.75 5.25
C ASP A 196 -12.60 7.17 5.11
N PRO A 197 -13.20 8.20 5.72
CA PRO A 197 -12.65 9.56 5.72
C PRO A 197 -11.33 9.68 6.47
N ASN A 198 -11.02 8.74 7.37
CA ASN A 198 -9.78 8.69 8.15
C ASN A 198 -8.77 7.68 7.58
N ALA A 199 -8.95 7.25 6.33
CA ALA A 199 -8.02 6.36 5.65
C ALA A 199 -6.63 6.99 5.58
N LYS A 200 -5.61 6.17 5.84
CA LYS A 200 -4.22 6.55 5.65
C LYS A 200 -3.74 6.13 4.28
N SER A 201 -2.69 6.80 3.80
CA SER A 201 -2.06 6.47 2.53
C SER A 201 -0.55 6.63 2.61
N VAL A 202 0.16 5.70 1.96
CA VAL A 202 1.60 5.81 1.70
C VAL A 202 1.81 5.96 0.20
N PHE A 203 2.76 6.81 -0.17
CA PHE A 203 3.15 7.04 -1.55
C PHE A 203 4.63 6.69 -1.73
N LEU A 204 4.93 5.93 -2.78
CA LEU A 204 6.29 5.74 -3.26
C LEU A 204 6.37 6.30 -4.67
N VAL A 205 7.43 7.06 -4.93
CA VAL A 205 7.70 7.64 -6.23
C VAL A 205 9.05 7.13 -6.69
N GLY A 206 9.14 6.69 -7.94
CA GLY A 206 10.41 6.42 -8.56
C GLY A 206 10.36 6.57 -10.05
N PHE A 207 11.54 6.56 -10.64
CA PHE A 207 11.76 6.80 -12.05
C PHE A 207 12.37 5.56 -12.64
N LYS A 208 11.72 5.03 -13.67
CA LYS A 208 12.25 3.97 -14.50
C LYS A 208 12.81 4.59 -15.77
N SER A 209 13.92 4.06 -16.28
CA SER A 209 14.49 4.43 -17.58
C SER A 209 14.56 3.21 -18.49
N ASP A 210 14.44 3.42 -19.81
CA ASP A 210 14.66 2.40 -20.84
C ASP A 210 16.10 2.36 -21.35
N LEU A 211 16.99 3.20 -20.78
CA LEU A 211 18.42 3.12 -21.04
C LEU A 211 18.99 1.88 -20.34
N GLU A 212 19.37 0.86 -21.11
CA GLU A 212 20.24 -0.21 -20.63
C GLU A 212 21.59 0.41 -20.24
N GLY A 213 22.03 0.16 -19.01
CA GLY A 213 23.35 0.55 -18.50
C GLY A 213 24.44 -0.42 -18.90
#